data_AF-A0A1I1WPW4-F1
#
_entry.id   AF-A0A1I1WPW4-F1
#
_cell.length_a   1.000
_cell.length_b   1.000
_cell.length_c   1.000
_cell.angle_alpha   90.00
_cell.angle_beta   90.00
_cell.angle_gamma   90.00
#
_symmetry.space_group_name_H-M   'P 1'
#
loop_
_entity.id
_entity.type
_entity.pdbx_description
1 polymer ?
#
loop_
_entity_poly.entity_id
_entity_poly.type
_entity_poly.pdbx_seq_one_letter_code
_entity_poly.pdbx_strand_id
1 'polypeptide(L)'
;MALRFFKEGQPTYYESMGNGYYAGSDFLELGVKAGLLESAIRKRMTNLLRNTQKQAANVIESSFMTPLQQREYRDLLEQRLRFLSLLDIP
;
A
#
# COMPACT_ATOMS: atom_id res chain seq x y z
N MET A 1 4.80 -4.22 12.70
CA MET A 1 4.89 -3.04 13.59
C MET A 1 5.34 -1.85 12.73
N ALA A 2 4.41 -1.25 11.98
CA ALA A 2 4.66 -0.26 10.91
C ALA A 2 5.11 1.13 11.37
N LEU A 3 4.97 1.43 12.66
CA LEU A 3 5.10 2.77 13.24
C LEU A 3 6.49 3.39 13.10
N ARG A 4 7.54 2.58 12.87
CA ARG A 4 8.92 3.09 12.75
C ARG A 4 9.24 3.77 11.41
N PHE A 5 8.36 3.64 10.41
CA PHE A 5 8.61 4.15 9.04
C PHE A 5 7.88 5.46 8.72
N PHE A 6 7.04 5.97 9.62
CA PHE A 6 6.38 7.26 9.43
C PHE A 6 7.26 8.36 10.04
N LYS A 7 7.74 9.29 9.22
CA LYS A 7 8.48 10.47 9.70
C LYS A 7 7.55 11.50 10.35
N GLU A 8 6.27 11.53 10.01
CA GLU A 8 5.28 12.45 10.57
C GLU A 8 3.90 11.79 10.69
N GLY A 9 3.37 11.73 11.92
CA GLY A 9 1.97 11.40 12.23
C GLY A 9 1.53 9.95 11.95
N GLN A 10 0.91 9.29 12.94
CA GLN A 10 0.23 8.02 12.71
C GLN A 10 -1.06 8.29 11.91
N PRO A 11 -1.29 7.64 10.75
CA PRO A 11 -2.53 7.82 10.02
C PRO A 11 -3.73 7.34 10.85
N THR A 12 -4.80 8.13 10.91
CA THR A 12 -6.00 7.86 11.73
C THR A 12 -6.65 6.50 11.47
N TYR A 13 -6.50 5.95 10.26
CA TYR A 13 -7.03 4.61 9.93
C TYR A 13 -6.29 3.47 10.66
N TYR A 14 -5.09 3.72 11.18
CA TYR A 14 -4.29 2.73 11.90
C TYR A 14 -4.88 2.44 13.29
N GLU A 15 -5.57 3.40 13.90
CA GLU A 15 -6.27 3.23 15.19
C GLU A 15 -7.56 2.40 15.05
N SER A 16 -8.17 2.39 13.87
CA SER A 16 -9.41 1.64 13.60
C SER A 16 -9.18 0.22 13.08
N MET A 17 -7.97 -0.10 12.62
CA MET A 17 -7.62 -1.43 12.13
C MET A 17 -7.08 -2.29 13.28
N GLY A 18 -7.92 -3.19 13.80
CA GLY A 18 -7.53 -4.15 14.85
C GLY A 18 -6.31 -5.02 14.49
N ASN A 19 -5.81 -5.75 15.49
CA ASN A 19 -4.67 -6.67 15.34
C ASN A 19 -4.85 -7.60 14.13
N GLY A 20 -3.94 -7.53 13.15
CA GLY A 20 -3.95 -8.38 11.94
C GLY A 20 -3.81 -7.64 10.61
N TYR A 21 -3.80 -6.31 10.61
CA TYR A 21 -3.54 -5.53 9.39
C TYR A 21 -2.05 -5.34 9.13
N TYR A 22 -1.57 -5.89 8.00
CA TYR A 22 -0.22 -5.66 7.50
C TYR A 22 -0.14 -4.31 6.80
N ALA A 23 0.67 -3.39 7.30
CA ALA A 23 1.07 -2.20 6.57
C ALA A 23 2.18 -2.55 5.56
N GLY A 24 2.37 -1.69 4.54
CA GLY A 24 3.44 -1.87 3.56
C GLY A 24 4.82 -2.10 4.20
N SER A 25 5.11 -1.44 5.32
CA SER A 25 6.34 -1.62 6.09
C SER A 25 6.50 -3.00 6.75
N ASP A 26 5.42 -3.72 7.03
CA ASP A 26 5.50 -5.09 7.55
C ASP A 26 6.07 -6.05 6.49
N PHE A 27 5.84 -5.78 5.20
CA PHE A 27 6.44 -6.56 4.12
C PHE A 27 7.95 -6.30 3.98
N LEU A 28 8.39 -5.07 4.25
CA LEU A 28 9.81 -4.76 4.30
C LEU A 28 10.49 -5.49 5.46
N GLU A 29 9.89 -5.42 6.66
CA GLU A 29 10.40 -6.11 7.85
C GLU A 29 10.41 -7.64 7.65
N LEU A 30 9.36 -8.20 7.08
CA LEU A 30 9.26 -9.63 6.77
C LEU A 30 10.35 -10.06 5.79
N GLY A 31 10.56 -9.31 4.71
CA GLY A 31 11.56 -9.67 3.70
C GLY A 31 12.99 -9.60 4.26
N VAL A 32 13.29 -8.58 5.07
CA VAL A 32 14.59 -8.48 5.76
C VAL A 32 14.79 -9.64 6.72
N LYS A 33 13.77 -10.00 7.51
CA LYS A 33 13.81 -11.17 8.41
C LYS A 33 13.94 -12.50 7.66
N ALA A 34 13.47 -12.58 6.42
CA ALA A 34 13.64 -13.72 5.54
C ALA A 34 15.02 -13.76 4.84
N GLY A 35 15.92 -12.80 5.13
CA GLY A 35 17.28 -12.74 4.58
C GLY A 35 17.37 -12.09 3.20
N LEU A 36 16.31 -11.41 2.73
CA LEU A 36 16.34 -10.67 1.47
C LEU A 36 17.01 -9.31 1.66
N LEU A 37 17.70 -8.84 0.60
CA LEU A 37 18.29 -7.51 0.59
C LEU A 37 17.22 -6.43 0.68
N GLU A 38 17.35 -5.54 1.66
CA GLU A 38 16.39 -4.46 1.89
C GLU A 38 16.16 -3.61 0.63
N SER A 39 17.23 -3.25 -0.08
CA SER A 39 17.18 -2.48 -1.33
C SER A 39 16.40 -3.18 -2.44
N ALA A 40 16.45 -4.51 -2.51
CA ALA A 40 15.71 -5.29 -3.49
C ALA A 40 14.21 -5.31 -3.18
N ILE A 41 13.85 -5.44 -1.90
CA ILE A 41 12.46 -5.38 -1.45
C ILE A 41 11.87 -4.00 -1.74
N ARG A 42 12.59 -2.94 -1.36
CA ARG A 42 12.19 -1.54 -1.63
C ARG A 42 11.94 -1.31 -3.11
N LYS A 43 12.91 -1.65 -3.96
CA LYS A 43 12.77 -1.53 -5.43
C LYS A 43 11.55 -2.29 -5.96
N ARG A 44 11.27 -3.48 -5.42
CA ARG A 44 10.11 -4.27 -5.84
C ARG A 44 8.79 -3.65 -5.40
N MET A 45 8.72 -3.14 -4.17
CA MET A 45 7.55 -2.42 -3.67
C MET A 45 7.28 -1.15 -4.48
N THR A 46 8.30 -0.33 -4.76
CA THR A 46 8.18 0.88 -5.58
C THR A 46 7.68 0.56 -6.99
N ASN A 47 8.21 -0.50 -7.62
CA ASN A 47 7.74 -0.93 -8.93
C ASN A 47 6.30 -1.43 -8.91
N LEU A 48 5.91 -2.20 -7.89
CA LEU A 48 4.54 -2.66 -7.71
C LEU A 48 3.59 -1.47 -7.59
N LEU A 49 3.89 -0.50 -6.73
CA LEU A 49 3.11 0.71 -6.55
C LEU A 49 2.91 1.48 -7.86
N ARG A 50 4.00 1.73 -8.58
CA ARG A 50 3.95 2.46 -9.85
C ARG A 50 3.11 1.72 -10.90
N ASN A 51 3.20 0.39 -10.94
CA ASN A 51 2.43 -0.41 -11.88
C ASN A 51 0.93 -0.43 -11.50
N THR A 52 0.62 -0.58 -10.21
CA THR A 52 -0.74 -0.50 -9.69
C THR A 52 -1.36 0.86 -10.00
N GLN A 53 -0.65 1.97 -9.78
CA GLN A 53 -1.12 3.32 -10.15
C GLN A 53 -1.49 3.43 -11.63
N LYS A 54 -0.68 2.84 -12.51
CA LYS A 54 -0.90 2.91 -13.95
C LYS A 54 -2.04 2.01 -14.44
N GLN A 55 -2.23 0.85 -13.82
CA GLN A 55 -3.10 -0.21 -14.36
C GLN A 55 -4.44 -0.31 -13.64
N ALA A 56 -4.50 0.01 -12.35
CA ALA A 56 -5.66 -0.31 -11.53
C ALA A 56 -6.92 0.46 -11.94
N ALA A 57 -6.80 1.69 -12.43
CA ALA A 57 -7.94 2.44 -12.98
C ALA A 57 -8.60 1.67 -14.14
N ASN A 58 -7.81 1.22 -15.11
CA ASN A 58 -8.31 0.46 -16.26
C ASN A 58 -8.93 -0.88 -15.83
N VAL A 59 -8.33 -1.57 -14.85
CA VAL A 59 -8.87 -2.84 -14.33
C VAL A 59 -10.22 -2.64 -13.65
N ILE A 60 -10.38 -1.56 -12.88
CA ILE A 60 -11.64 -1.22 -12.22
C ILE A 60 -12.71 -0.88 -13.25
N GLU A 61 -12.39 -0.03 -14.23
CA GLU A 61 -13.32 0.41 -15.27
C GLU A 61 -13.76 -0.72 -16.21
N SER A 62 -12.87 -1.68 -16.51
CA SER A 62 -13.16 -2.84 -17.37
C SER A 62 -13.79 -4.02 -16.63
N SER A 63 -13.99 -3.92 -15.32
CA SER A 63 -14.59 -4.99 -14.52
C SER A 63 -16.10 -5.08 -14.70
N PHE A 64 -16.68 -6.23 -14.36
CA PHE A 64 -18.13 -6.44 -14.28
C PHE A 64 -18.78 -5.80 -13.02
N MET A 65 -18.06 -4.94 -12.30
CA MET A 65 -18.59 -4.26 -11.13
C MET A 65 -19.64 -3.22 -11.53
N THR A 66 -20.61 -3.00 -10.65
CA THR A 66 -21.56 -1.88 -10.80
C THR A 66 -20.83 -0.53 -10.72
N PRO A 67 -21.39 0.56 -11.28
CA PRO A 67 -20.77 1.88 -11.19
C PRO A 67 -20.50 2.36 -9.76
N LEU A 68 -21.35 1.97 -8.80
CA LEU A 68 -21.14 2.26 -7.38
C LEU A 68 -19.90 1.54 -6.83
N GLN A 69 -19.79 0.24 -7.09
CA GLN A 69 -18.63 -0.56 -6.67
C GLN A 69 -17.34 -0.09 -7.32
N GLN A 70 -17.37 0.27 -8.61
CA GLN A 70 -16.19 0.82 -9.29
C GLN A 70 -15.71 2.12 -8.62
N ARG A 71 -16.63 2.98 -8.19
CA ARG A 71 -16.31 4.20 -7.45
C ARG A 71 -15.72 3.89 -6.08
N GLU A 72 -16.36 3.02 -5.30
CA GLU A 72 -15.88 2.62 -3.97
C GLU A 72 -14.47 2.00 -4.03
N TYR A 73 -14.21 1.16 -5.04
CA TYR A 73 -12.89 0.58 -5.25
C TYR A 73 -11.84 1.60 -5.69
N ARG A 74 -12.23 2.59 -6.50
CA ARG A 74 -11.33 3.70 -6.88
C ARG A 74 -10.96 4.52 -5.66
N ASP A 75 -11.93 4.88 -4.82
CA ASP A 75 -11.70 5.66 -3.61
C ASP A 75 -10.79 4.91 -2.64
N LEU A 76 -11.02 3.60 -2.45
CA LEU A 76 -10.17 2.74 -1.63
C LEU A 76 -8.74 2.64 -2.17
N LEU A 77 -8.60 2.50 -3.50
CA LEU A 77 -7.31 2.47 -4.16
C LEU A 77 -6.55 3.77 -3.95
N GLU A 78 -7.19 4.93 -4.13
CA GLU A 78 -6.57 6.23 -3.92
C GLU A 78 -6.11 6.43 -2.47
N GLN A 79 -6.93 6.04 -1.49
CA GLN A 79 -6.54 6.08 -0.08
C GLN A 79 -5.29 5.22 0.20
N ARG A 80 -5.24 4.00 -0.35
CA ARG A 80 -4.09 3.10 -0.19
C ARG A 80 -2.85 3.62 -0.89
N LEU A 81 -2.97 4.14 -2.10
CA LEU A 81 -1.85 4.73 -2.83
C LEU A 81 -1.29 5.96 -2.12
N ARG A 82 -2.16 6.83 -1.59
CA ARG A 82 -1.75 7.97 -0.79
C ARG A 82 -1.00 7.51 0.45
N PHE A 83 -1.53 6.54 1.20
CA PHE A 83 -0.84 5.97 2.34
C PHE A 83 0.55 5.41 1.99
N LEU A 84 0.65 4.67 0.89
CA LEU A 84 1.91 4.06 0.47
C LEU A 84 2.91 5.09 -0.10
N SER A 85 2.44 6.25 -0.61
CA SER A 85 3.31 7.37 -0.97
C SER A 85 3.88 8.13 0.23
N LEU A 86 3.23 8.02 1.40
CA LEU A 86 3.70 8.59 2.67
C LEU A 86 4.67 7.66 3.41
N LEU A 87 4.69 6.36 3.06
CA LEU A 87 5.79 5.51 3.45
C LEU A 87 7.02 6.01 2.70
N ASP A 88 7.94 6.61 3.44
CA ASP A 88 9.24 7.08 2.95
C ASP A 88 10.09 5.84 2.61
N ILE A 89 9.74 5.20 1.50
CA ILE A 89 10.48 4.09 0.89
C ILE A 89 11.39 4.76 -0.15
N PRO A 90 12.64 5.13 0.20
CA PRO A 90 13.60 5.57 -0.79
C PRO A 90 13.78 4.55 -1.91
#